data_AF-A0A2D7U3X3-F1
#
_entry.id   AF-A0A2D7U3X3-F1
#
_cell.length_a   1.000
_cell.length_b   1.000
_cell.length_c   1.000
_cell.angle_alpha   90.00
_cell.angle_beta   90.00
_cell.angle_gamma   90.00
#
_symmetry.space_group_name_H-M   'P 1'
#
loop_
_entity.id
_entity.type
_entity.pdbx_description
1 polymer ?
#
loop_
_entity_poly.entity_id
_entity_poly.type
_entity_poly.pdbx_seq_one_letter_code
_entity_poly.pdbx_strand_id
1 'polypeptide(L)'
;MESNPPSAAELARYLESRGDLSKPWMLQMLRLAKLKEARGSMSEEDYMCSIKEAHSDLMRLGEFWKGREAEVFGGSYRPNDVIEPLPGSLEDR
;
A
#
# COMPACT_ATOMS: atom_id res chain seq x y z
N MET A 1 30.90 4.71 -0.33
CA MET A 1 30.03 5.90 -0.16
C MET A 1 28.69 5.37 0.29
N GLU A 2 28.33 5.50 1.58
CA GLU A 2 26.95 5.23 2.00
C GLU A 2 26.07 6.32 1.38
N SER A 3 25.22 5.94 0.43
CA SER A 3 24.17 6.83 -0.08
C SER A 3 23.16 7.03 1.05
N ASN A 4 23.09 8.25 1.59
CA ASN A 4 22.06 8.59 2.55
C ASN A 4 20.70 8.38 1.87
N PRO A 5 19.75 7.64 2.47
CA PRO A 5 18.43 7.48 1.87
C PRO A 5 17.75 8.84 1.72
N PRO A 6 16.90 9.02 0.70
CA PRO A 6 16.18 10.27 0.47
C PRO A 6 15.29 10.61 1.68
N SER A 7 15.10 11.90 1.92
CA SER A 7 14.10 12.39 2.86
C SER A 7 12.69 11.93 2.44
N ALA A 8 11.75 11.92 3.37
CA ALA A 8 10.35 11.64 3.10
C ALA A 8 9.78 12.60 2.06
N ALA A 9 10.21 13.88 2.06
CA ALA A 9 9.78 14.86 1.08
C ALA A 9 10.30 14.56 -0.33
N GLU A 10 11.57 14.16 -0.46
CA GLU A 10 12.16 13.73 -1.74
C GLU A 10 11.50 12.45 -2.25
N LEU A 11 11.23 11.51 -1.35
CA LEU A 11 10.52 10.27 -1.66
C LEU A 11 9.10 10.54 -2.15
N ALA A 12 8.37 11.45 -1.50
CA ALA A 12 7.01 11.83 -1.91
C ALA A 12 7.01 12.44 -3.32
N ARG A 13 7.90 13.41 -3.58
CA ARG A 13 8.04 14.03 -4.91
C ARG A 13 8.40 13.01 -5.99
N TYR A 14 9.26 12.04 -5.67
CA TYR A 14 9.60 10.96 -6.58
C TYR A 14 8.39 10.09 -6.89
N LEU A 15 7.63 9.66 -5.88
CA LEU A 15 6.42 8.85 -6.06
C LEU A 15 5.33 9.61 -6.84
N GLU A 16 5.15 10.91 -6.56
CA GLU A 16 4.27 11.81 -7.31
C GLU A 16 4.64 11.86 -8.79
N SER A 17 5.92 12.04 -9.10
CA SER A 17 6.39 12.16 -10.50
C SER A 17 6.13 10.90 -11.34
N ARG A 18 5.95 9.74 -10.69
CA ARG A 18 5.65 8.46 -11.35
C ARG A 18 4.18 8.05 -11.27
N GLY A 19 3.33 8.86 -10.64
CA GLY A 19 1.92 8.50 -10.40
C GLY A 19 1.74 7.34 -9.42
N ASP A 20 2.75 7.04 -8.60
CA ASP A 20 2.79 5.88 -7.71
C ASP A 20 2.17 6.14 -6.33
N LEU A 21 1.79 7.38 -6.02
CA LEU A 21 1.19 7.77 -4.73
C LEU A 21 -0.11 7.03 -4.41
N SER A 22 -0.83 6.53 -5.42
CA SER A 22 -2.07 5.78 -5.25
C SER A 22 -1.85 4.34 -4.74
N LYS A 23 -0.62 3.84 -4.81
CA LYS A 23 -0.28 2.46 -4.43
C LYS A 23 -0.12 2.35 -2.91
N PRO A 24 -0.91 1.52 -2.21
CA PRO A 24 -0.87 1.44 -0.75
C PRO A 24 0.53 1.09 -0.17
N TRP A 25 1.31 0.26 -0.86
CA TRP A 25 2.67 -0.08 -0.42
C TRP A 25 3.66 1.10 -0.57
N MET A 26 3.43 2.01 -1.51
CA MET A 26 4.23 3.23 -1.67
C MET A 26 3.96 4.23 -0.55
N LEU A 27 2.69 4.33 -0.11
CA LEU A 27 2.32 5.11 1.07
C LEU A 27 2.95 4.53 2.35
N GLN A 28 3.02 3.21 2.44
CA GLN A 28 3.67 2.54 3.58
C GLN A 28 5.18 2.83 3.63
N MET A 29 5.84 2.88 2.48
CA MET A 29 7.25 3.29 2.38
C MET A 29 7.44 4.76 2.82
N LEU A 30 6.54 5.66 2.44
CA LEU A 30 6.55 7.05 2.87
C LEU A 30 6.33 7.19 4.39
N ARG A 31 5.42 6.40 4.97
CA ARG A 31 5.20 6.35 6.43
C ARG A 31 6.47 5.96 7.18
N LEU A 32 7.19 4.93 6.71
CA LEU A 32 8.46 4.49 7.31
C LEU A 32 9.55 5.58 7.20
N ALA A 33 9.63 6.28 6.07
CA ALA A 33 10.57 7.40 5.91
C ALA A 33 10.30 8.52 6.93
N LYS A 34 9.02 8.92 7.10
CA LYS A 34 8.62 9.92 8.10
C LYS A 34 8.91 9.48 9.53
N LEU A 35 8.67 8.21 9.87
CA LEU A 35 9.00 7.66 11.19
C LEU A 35 10.51 7.71 11.45
N LYS A 36 11.33 7.38 10.45
CA LYS A 36 12.79 7.45 10.56
C LYS A 36 13.27 8.88 10.84
N GLU A 37 12.71 9.87 10.14
CA GLU A 37 13.01 11.29 10.38
C GLU A 37 12.58 11.75 11.77
N ALA A 38 11.40 11.31 12.23
CA ALA A 38 10.84 11.66 13.53
C ALA A 38 11.46 10.89 14.72
N ARG A 39 12.34 9.90 14.49
CA ARG A 39 12.92 9.05 15.56
C ARG A 39 13.55 9.87 16.68
N GLY A 40 14.20 11.00 16.36
CA GLY A 40 14.83 11.88 17.35
C GLY A 40 13.85 12.70 18.20
N SER A 41 12.58 12.82 17.77
CA SER A 41 11.53 13.58 18.46
C SER A 41 10.51 12.71 19.20
N MET A 42 10.66 11.38 19.17
CA MET A 42 9.72 10.42 19.75
C MET A 42 10.36 9.64 20.90
N SER A 43 9.55 9.17 21.84
CA SER A 43 9.99 8.15 22.78
C SER A 43 10.29 6.84 22.03
N GLU A 44 11.13 5.99 22.61
CA GLU A 44 11.42 4.68 22.03
C GLU A 44 10.17 3.80 21.97
N GLU A 45 9.32 3.86 22.98
CA GLU A 45 8.05 3.13 23.05
C GLU A 45 7.09 3.55 21.93
N ASP A 46 6.91 4.86 21.71
CA ASP A 46 6.04 5.39 20.65
C ASP A 46 6.56 5.04 19.26
N TYR A 47 7.87 5.11 19.07
CA TYR A 47 8.49 4.71 17.81
C TYR A 47 8.27 3.22 17.55
N MET A 48 8.50 2.35 18.54
CA MET A 48 8.29 0.92 18.40
C MET A 48 6.82 0.56 18.18
N CYS A 49 5.90 1.27 18.82
CA CYS A 49 4.46 1.13 18.56
C CYS A 49 4.12 1.49 17.12
N SER A 50 4.59 2.66 16.66
CA SER A 50 4.36 3.15 15.30
C SER A 50 4.92 2.22 14.22
N ILE A 51 6.08 1.61 14.47
CA ILE A 51 6.68 0.60 13.58
C ILE A 51 5.83 -0.67 13.54
N LYS A 52 5.32 -1.15 14.69
CA LYS A 52 4.44 -2.33 14.74
C LYS A 52 3.13 -2.11 14.00
N GLU A 53 2.53 -0.93 14.13
CA GLU A 53 1.33 -0.55 13.39
C GLU A 53 1.60 -0.51 11.88
N ALA A 54 2.66 0.19 11.47
CA ALA A 54 3.12 0.24 10.09
C ALA A 54 3.33 -1.15 9.49
N HIS A 55 3.93 -2.07 10.24
CA HIS A 55 4.10 -3.46 9.84
C HIS A 55 2.76 -4.20 9.74
N SER A 56 1.87 -4.04 10.72
CA SER A 56 0.54 -4.67 10.69
C SER A 56 -0.27 -4.21 9.47
N ASP A 57 -0.21 -2.93 9.12
CA ASP A 57 -0.91 -2.38 7.96
C ASP A 57 -0.32 -2.90 6.66
N LEU A 58 1.00 -3.02 6.58
CA LEU A 58 1.67 -3.68 5.45
C LEU A 58 1.20 -5.14 5.30
N MET A 59 1.09 -5.88 6.39
CA MET A 59 0.62 -7.27 6.36
C MET A 59 -0.85 -7.39 5.93
N ARG A 60 -1.70 -6.42 6.30
CA ARG A 60 -3.11 -6.36 5.82
C ARG A 60 -3.21 -6.18 4.31
N LEU A 61 -2.23 -5.54 3.67
CA LEU A 61 -2.17 -5.46 2.19
C LEU A 61 -1.97 -6.84 1.54
N GLY A 62 -1.43 -7.82 2.26
CA GLY A 62 -1.13 -9.16 1.75
C GLY A 62 -2.36 -10.01 1.36
N GLU A 63 -3.53 -9.73 1.96
CA GLU A 63 -4.79 -10.35 1.56
C GLU A 63 -5.53 -9.52 0.50
N PHE A 64 -5.28 -8.21 0.43
CA PHE A 64 -5.99 -7.28 -0.45
C PHE A 64 -5.76 -7.53 -1.95
N TRP A 65 -4.56 -7.98 -2.32
CA TRP A 65 -4.22 -8.20 -3.74
C TRP A 65 -4.71 -9.54 -4.29
N LYS A 66 -5.15 -10.48 -3.43
CA LYS A 66 -5.57 -11.82 -3.88
C LYS A 66 -6.82 -11.69 -4.75
N GLY A 67 -6.75 -12.13 -6.00
CA GLY A 67 -7.82 -12.00 -7.00
C GLY A 67 -7.88 -10.63 -7.70
N ARG A 68 -7.01 -9.67 -7.34
CA ARG A 68 -6.90 -8.34 -7.96
C ARG A 68 -5.50 -8.06 -8.50
N GLU A 69 -4.68 -9.08 -8.68
CA GLU A 69 -3.27 -8.96 -9.05
C GLU A 69 -3.09 -8.22 -10.39
N ALA A 70 -3.96 -8.49 -11.37
CA ALA A 70 -3.93 -7.82 -12.68
C ALA A 70 -4.24 -6.32 -12.59
N GLU A 71 -5.10 -5.92 -11.65
CA GLU A 71 -5.41 -4.52 -11.38
C GLU A 71 -4.26 -3.85 -10.62
N VAL A 72 -3.79 -4.49 -9.55
CA VAL A 72 -2.82 -3.93 -8.61
C VAL A 72 -1.41 -3.85 -9.21
N PHE A 73 -0.99 -4.87 -9.96
CA PHE A 73 0.35 -4.95 -10.55
C PHE A 73 0.37 -4.62 -12.06
N GLY A 74 -0.74 -4.86 -12.77
CA GLY A 74 -0.84 -4.65 -14.22
C GLY A 74 -1.59 -3.39 -14.64
N GLY A 75 -2.20 -2.65 -13.70
CA GLY A 75 -2.93 -1.40 -13.97
C GLY A 75 -4.24 -1.58 -14.75
N SER A 76 -4.70 -2.81 -14.97
CA SER A 76 -5.95 -3.11 -15.67
C SER A 76 -7.01 -3.52 -14.66
N TYR A 77 -7.97 -2.64 -14.38
CA TYR A 77 -9.12 -2.99 -13.54
C TYR A 77 -9.84 -4.22 -14.11
N ARG A 78 -9.96 -5.28 -13.31
CA ARG A 78 -10.85 -6.40 -13.58
C ARG A 78 -11.93 -6.39 -12.50
N PRO A 79 -13.22 -6.17 -12.85
CA PRO A 79 -14.28 -6.39 -11.89
C PRO A 79 -14.25 -7.86 -11.43
N ASN A 80 -14.59 -8.11 -10.18
CA ASN A 80 -14.81 -9.49 -9.71
C ASN A 80 -15.78 -10.16 -10.66
N ASP A 81 -15.44 -11.35 -11.15
CA ASP A 81 -16.40 -12.17 -11.90
C ASP A 81 -17.59 -12.40 -10.97
N VAL A 82 -18.71 -11.74 -11.26
CA VAL A 82 -19.97 -11.99 -10.57
C VAL A 82 -20.34 -13.45 -10.87
N ILE A 83 -20.06 -14.36 -9.93
CA ILE A 83 -20.56 -15.73 -9.97
C ILE A 83 -21.95 -15.71 -9.35
N GLU A 84 -22.89 -15.08 -10.03
CA GLU A 84 -24.31 -15.32 -9.82
C GLU A 84 -24.94 -15.51 -11.20
N PRO A 85 -25.81 -16.51 -11.41
CA PRO A 85 -26.65 -16.48 -12.59
C PRO A 85 -27.40 -15.15 -12.56
N LEU A 86 -27.26 -14.37 -13.65
CA LEU A 86 -28.01 -13.14 -13.83
C LEU A 86 -29.50 -13.47 -13.64
N PRO A 87 -30.27 -12.70 -12.85
CA PRO A 87 -31.69 -12.94 -12.69
C PRO A 87 -32.37 -13.01 -14.06
N GLY A 88 -32.93 -14.17 -14.39
CA GLY A 88 -33.44 -14.56 -15.71
C GLY A 88 -32.55 -15.53 -16.51
N SER A 89 -31.59 -16.23 -15.89
CA SER A 89 -30.80 -17.27 -16.58
C SER A 89 -31.64 -18.51 -16.90
N LEU A 90 -31.12 -19.42 -17.74
CA LEU A 90 -31.83 -20.66 -18.08
C LEU A 90 -32.06 -21.57 -16.87
N GLU A 91 -31.22 -21.45 -15.83
CA GLU A 91 -31.39 -22.10 -14.53
C GLU A 91 -32.50 -21.49 -13.65
N ASP A 92 -33.04 -20.30 -13.99
CA ASP A 92 -34.17 -19.66 -13.29
C ASP A 92 -35.56 -20.12 -13.80
N ARG A 93 -35.64 -21.05 -14.78
CA ARG A 93 -36.90 -21.56 -15.35
C ARG A 93 -37.30 -22.93 -14.83
#